data_AF-A0A7S3B144-F1
#
_entry.id   AF-A0A7S3B144-F1
#
_cell.length_a   1.000
_cell.length_b   1.000
_cell.length_c   1.000
_cell.angle_alpha   90.00
_cell.angle_beta   90.00
_cell.angle_gamma   90.00
#
_symmetry.space_group_name_H-M   'P 1'
#
loop_
_entity.id
_entity.type
_entity.pdbx_description
1 polymer ?
#
loop_
_entity_poly.entity_id
_entity_poly.type
_entity_poly.pdbx_seq_one_letter_code
_entity_poly.pdbx_strand_id
1 'polypeptide(L)'
;VSATECQGDHVRTGREGRPINKGNIPPGNYLKNCDGCSMAFDQDGSPMEKLLHCTHCLDTTSDAYGETQLNLALCEKGGRELRVANHRGKLVCEVLPENGPNLPPGSFAGSCFGCEVAEGELSCTNCKDGSGMSHSSSLSLSGCDNIGNSNGVLTCTERS
;
A
#
# COMPACT_ATOMS: atom_id res chain seq x y z
N VAL A 1 -5.34 -47.07 19.46
CA VAL A 1 -5.98 -45.75 19.42
C VAL A 1 -5.08 -44.88 18.56
N SER A 2 -5.46 -44.64 17.32
CA SER A 2 -4.70 -43.79 16.38
C SER A 2 -5.48 -42.49 16.17
N ALA A 3 -4.80 -41.37 16.37
CA ALA A 3 -5.22 -40.03 15.93
C ALA A 3 -3.91 -39.32 15.53
N THR A 4 -3.55 -39.41 14.24
CA THR A 4 -3.80 -38.37 13.22
C THR A 4 -2.89 -37.17 13.45
N GLU A 5 -1.76 -37.20 12.74
CA GLU A 5 -0.87 -36.06 12.52
C GLU A 5 -1.65 -34.91 11.85
N CYS A 6 -1.54 -33.70 12.39
CA CYS A 6 -1.93 -32.50 11.67
C CYS A 6 -0.88 -32.23 10.58
N GLN A 7 -1.18 -32.58 9.33
CA GLN A 7 -0.45 -32.09 8.17
C GLN A 7 -0.47 -30.54 8.19
N GLY A 8 0.65 -29.92 8.52
CA GLY A 8 0.83 -28.47 8.42
C GLY A 8 0.78 -28.03 6.96
N ASP A 9 -0.03 -26.99 6.70
CA ASP A 9 -0.15 -26.34 5.40
C ASP A 9 1.24 -26.00 4.83
N HIS A 10 1.51 -26.50 3.63
CA HIS A 10 2.70 -26.12 2.86
C HIS A 10 2.67 -24.61 2.60
N VAL A 11 3.47 -23.85 3.36
CA VAL A 11 3.75 -22.45 3.06
C VAL A 11 4.36 -22.39 1.67
N ARG A 12 3.64 -21.83 0.70
CA ARG A 12 4.18 -21.56 -0.63
C ARG A 12 5.28 -20.52 -0.49
N THR A 13 6.52 -20.94 -0.72
CA THR A 13 7.70 -20.09 -0.64
C THR A 13 8.00 -19.46 -1.99
N GLY A 14 8.35 -18.16 -1.98
CA GLY A 14 8.83 -17.41 -3.13
C GLY A 14 10.32 -17.66 -3.41
N ARG A 15 10.91 -16.81 -4.28
CA ARG A 15 12.28 -16.95 -4.82
C ARG A 15 13.43 -16.98 -3.80
N GLU A 16 13.15 -16.76 -2.51
CA GLU A 16 14.12 -16.78 -1.40
C GLU A 16 13.61 -17.53 -0.16
N GLY A 17 12.63 -18.43 -0.28
CA GLY A 17 12.07 -19.12 0.89
C GLY A 17 11.06 -18.29 1.71
N ARG A 18 10.83 -17.02 1.34
CA ARG A 18 9.85 -16.14 2.01
C ARG A 18 8.41 -16.53 1.66
N PRO A 19 7.45 -16.42 2.58
CA PRO A 19 6.06 -16.72 2.28
C PRO A 19 5.47 -15.71 1.30
N ILE A 20 4.60 -16.16 0.39
CA ILE A 20 4.01 -15.28 -0.63
C ILE A 20 2.76 -14.57 -0.09
N ASN A 21 2.63 -13.29 -0.41
CA ASN A 21 1.40 -12.52 -0.17
C ASN A 21 0.22 -13.11 -0.97
N LYS A 22 -0.89 -13.42 -0.28
CA LYS A 22 -2.14 -13.86 -0.93
C LYS A 22 -2.79 -12.70 -1.68
N GLY A 23 -3.63 -13.02 -2.66
CA GLY A 23 -4.42 -12.02 -3.39
C GLY A 23 -5.46 -11.34 -2.50
N ASN A 24 -6.04 -10.23 -2.99
CA ASN A 24 -7.10 -9.45 -2.34
C ASN A 24 -6.72 -8.81 -0.97
N ILE A 25 -5.42 -8.66 -0.70
CA ILE A 25 -4.95 -7.83 0.42
C ILE A 25 -4.95 -6.35 0.00
N PRO A 26 -5.18 -5.40 0.93
CA PRO A 26 -5.22 -3.98 0.59
C PRO A 26 -3.86 -3.51 0.06
N PRO A 27 -3.83 -2.55 -0.86
CA PRO A 27 -2.57 -1.95 -1.30
C PRO A 27 -1.88 -1.20 -0.15
N GLY A 28 -0.56 -1.16 -0.17
CA GLY A 28 0.20 -0.39 0.81
C GLY A 28 1.71 -0.59 0.70
N ASN A 29 2.47 0.27 1.37
CA ASN A 29 3.94 0.18 1.38
C ASN A 29 4.45 -0.98 2.25
N TYR A 30 3.61 -1.56 3.11
CA TYR A 30 3.94 -2.80 3.82
C TYR A 30 4.37 -3.92 2.85
N LEU A 31 3.84 -3.95 1.62
CA LEU A 31 4.20 -4.94 0.59
C LEU A 31 5.69 -4.95 0.20
N LYS A 32 6.45 -3.90 0.54
CA LYS A 32 7.89 -3.82 0.26
C LYS A 32 8.72 -4.65 1.23
N ASN A 33 8.22 -4.86 2.44
CA ASN A 33 8.98 -5.45 3.54
C ASN A 33 8.13 -6.33 4.46
N CYS A 34 6.93 -6.68 4.02
CA CYS A 34 6.06 -7.68 4.60
C CYS A 34 5.71 -8.72 3.55
N ASP A 35 5.86 -9.97 3.98
CA ASP A 35 5.60 -11.19 3.23
C ASP A 35 4.59 -12.06 3.99
N GLY A 36 3.98 -13.03 3.29
CA GLY A 36 2.98 -13.92 3.87
C GLY A 36 1.72 -13.24 4.37
N CYS A 37 1.32 -12.14 3.73
CA CYS A 37 0.13 -11.39 4.06
C CYS A 37 -1.14 -12.04 3.49
N SER A 38 -2.22 -12.04 4.28
CA SER A 38 -3.55 -12.50 3.87
C SER A 38 -4.64 -11.84 4.70
N MET A 39 -5.84 -11.73 4.12
CA MET A 39 -7.04 -11.47 4.92
C MET A 39 -7.27 -12.66 5.84
N ALA A 40 -7.40 -12.43 7.14
CA ALA A 40 -7.60 -13.48 8.12
C ALA A 40 -9.01 -14.08 8.02
N PHE A 41 -9.14 -15.33 8.46
CA PHE A 41 -10.38 -16.07 8.50
C PHE A 41 -10.66 -16.47 9.95
N ASP A 42 -11.93 -16.44 10.35
CA ASP A 42 -12.41 -16.92 11.63
C ASP A 42 -12.19 -18.44 11.72
N GLN A 43 -12.37 -19.01 12.91
CA GLN A 43 -12.15 -20.44 13.15
C GLN A 43 -13.06 -21.36 12.31
N ASP A 44 -14.19 -20.83 11.83
CA ASP A 44 -15.13 -21.49 10.93
C ASP A 44 -14.76 -21.36 9.44
N GLY A 45 -13.65 -20.67 9.12
CA GLY A 45 -13.22 -20.37 7.76
C GLY A 45 -13.96 -19.19 7.11
N SER A 46 -14.83 -18.49 7.84
CA SER A 46 -15.45 -17.25 7.38
C SER A 46 -14.40 -16.14 7.31
N PRO A 47 -14.40 -15.27 6.29
CA PRO A 47 -13.45 -14.15 6.26
C PRO A 47 -13.70 -13.24 7.47
N MET A 48 -12.71 -13.06 8.34
CA MET A 48 -12.79 -12.04 9.39
C MET A 48 -12.89 -10.71 8.66
N GLU A 49 -14.01 -10.02 8.85
CA GLU A 49 -14.25 -8.78 8.15
C GLU A 49 -13.09 -7.82 8.46
N LYS A 50 -12.33 -7.48 7.42
CA LYS A 50 -11.29 -6.43 7.47
C LYS A 50 -10.08 -6.72 8.37
N LEU A 51 -9.75 -7.96 8.72
CA LEU A 51 -8.48 -8.25 9.42
C LEU A 51 -7.37 -8.64 8.43
N LEU A 52 -6.32 -7.81 8.31
CA LEU A 52 -5.11 -8.14 7.57
C LEU A 52 -4.09 -8.80 8.51
N HIS A 53 -3.55 -9.94 8.12
CA HIS A 53 -2.53 -10.67 8.86
C HIS A 53 -1.30 -10.90 7.96
N CYS A 54 -0.12 -10.50 8.42
CA CYS A 54 1.16 -10.78 7.79
C CYS A 54 2.07 -11.57 8.75
N THR A 55 2.70 -12.62 8.24
CA THR A 55 3.57 -13.49 9.05
C THR A 55 5.03 -13.04 9.06
N HIS A 56 5.45 -12.26 8.05
CA HIS A 56 6.86 -11.91 7.86
C HIS A 56 7.02 -10.42 7.54
N CYS A 57 6.84 -9.56 8.54
CA CYS A 57 7.13 -8.13 8.43
C CYS A 57 8.48 -7.77 9.04
N LEU A 58 9.33 -7.12 8.24
CA LEU A 58 10.64 -6.64 8.66
C LEU A 58 10.50 -5.46 9.63
N ASP A 59 11.15 -5.58 10.78
CA ASP A 59 11.48 -4.48 11.66
C ASP A 59 12.85 -3.93 11.27
N THR A 60 12.86 -2.75 10.65
CA THR A 60 14.08 -2.08 10.17
C THR A 60 14.98 -1.56 11.28
N THR A 61 14.56 -1.65 12.56
CA THR A 61 15.41 -1.25 13.69
C THR A 61 16.22 -2.41 14.24
N SER A 62 15.68 -3.63 14.18
CA SER A 62 16.30 -4.85 14.68
C SER A 62 16.77 -5.79 13.56
N ASP A 63 16.44 -5.48 12.30
CA ASP A 63 16.58 -6.35 11.13
C ASP A 63 15.93 -7.74 11.31
N ALA A 64 14.98 -7.85 12.23
CA ALA A 64 14.22 -9.07 12.49
C ALA A 64 12.88 -9.08 11.74
N TYR A 65 12.37 -10.28 11.45
CA TYR A 65 11.03 -10.47 10.91
C TYR A 65 10.07 -10.88 12.04
N GLY A 66 8.85 -10.38 11.98
CA GLY A 66 7.80 -10.73 12.93
C GLY A 66 6.41 -10.81 12.31
N GLU A 67 5.51 -11.42 13.08
CA GLU A 67 4.08 -11.49 12.76
C GLU A 67 3.35 -10.24 13.26
N THR A 68 2.37 -9.78 12.48
CA THR A 68 1.54 -8.63 12.82
C THR A 68 0.18 -8.70 12.14
N GLN A 69 -0.83 -8.14 12.81
CA GLN A 69 -2.20 -8.08 12.33
C GLN A 69 -2.72 -6.64 12.45
N LEU A 70 -3.58 -6.23 11.52
CA LEU A 70 -4.23 -4.93 11.50
C LEU A 70 -5.71 -5.09 11.17
N ASN A 71 -6.56 -4.60 12.08
CA ASN A 71 -7.98 -4.46 11.80
C ASN A 71 -8.22 -3.20 10.94
N LEU A 72 -8.47 -3.40 9.65
CA LEU A 72 -8.70 -2.34 8.67
C LEU A 72 -10.00 -1.56 8.93
N ALA A 73 -10.95 -2.10 9.70
CA ALA A 73 -12.12 -1.33 10.12
C ALA A 73 -11.72 -0.14 11.03
N LEU A 74 -10.59 -0.24 11.73
CA LEU A 74 -10.03 0.89 12.49
C LEU A 74 -9.44 1.96 11.58
N CYS A 75 -9.04 1.60 10.37
CA CYS A 75 -8.58 2.57 9.39
C CYS A 75 -9.76 3.46 8.98
N GLU A 76 -10.92 2.93 8.60
CA GLU A 76 -12.03 3.63 7.94
C GLU A 76 -12.69 4.82 8.69
N LYS A 77 -12.23 5.15 9.89
CA LYS A 77 -12.77 6.23 10.71
C LYS A 77 -12.42 7.62 10.13
N GLY A 78 -13.36 8.21 9.40
CA GLY A 78 -13.32 9.63 8.99
C GLY A 78 -13.30 9.90 7.49
N GLY A 79 -13.62 8.91 6.64
CA GLY A 79 -13.79 9.12 5.18
C GLY A 79 -12.51 9.51 4.43
N ARG A 80 -11.35 9.44 5.09
CA ARG A 80 -10.05 9.72 4.47
C ARG A 80 -9.50 8.45 3.84
N GLU A 81 -8.77 8.62 2.74
CA GLU A 81 -8.08 7.51 2.11
C GLU A 81 -6.84 7.12 2.93
N LEU A 82 -6.69 5.81 3.13
CA LEU A 82 -5.71 5.27 4.05
C LEU A 82 -4.85 4.25 3.33
N ARG A 83 -3.58 4.23 3.73
CA ARG A 83 -2.62 3.25 3.28
C ARG A 83 -2.25 2.37 4.46
N VAL A 84 -2.16 1.07 4.22
CA VAL A 84 -1.55 0.17 5.21
C VAL A 84 -0.04 0.29 5.09
N ALA A 85 0.64 0.48 6.21
CA ALA A 85 2.08 0.58 6.28
C ALA A 85 2.70 -0.36 7.29
N ASN A 86 3.97 -0.72 7.06
CA ASN A 86 4.78 -1.39 8.04
C ASN A 86 5.68 -0.36 8.75
N HIS A 87 5.41 -0.12 10.03
CA HIS A 87 6.22 0.70 10.89
C HIS A 87 6.94 -0.19 11.91
N ARG A 88 8.23 -0.47 11.67
CA ARG A 88 9.09 -1.26 12.58
C ARG A 88 8.50 -2.65 12.90
N GLY A 89 8.13 -3.39 11.86
CA GLY A 89 7.57 -4.74 11.99
C GLY A 89 6.10 -4.78 12.42
N LYS A 90 5.40 -3.63 12.44
CA LYS A 90 3.99 -3.52 12.82
C LYS A 90 3.17 -2.86 11.73
N LEU A 91 2.06 -3.49 11.37
CA LEU A 91 1.09 -2.90 10.45
C LEU A 91 0.35 -1.74 11.12
N VAL A 92 0.26 -0.62 10.42
CA VAL A 92 -0.44 0.59 10.85
C VAL A 92 -1.27 1.18 9.72
N CYS A 93 -2.33 1.92 10.05
CA CYS A 93 -3.05 2.76 9.10
C CYS A 93 -2.33 4.11 9.02
N GLU A 94 -1.90 4.53 7.82
CA GLU A 94 -1.38 5.86 7.56
C GLU A 94 -2.43 6.66 6.77
N VAL A 95 -2.73 7.87 7.25
CA VAL A 95 -3.55 8.83 6.51
C VAL A 95 -2.72 9.39 5.37
N LEU A 96 -3.25 9.30 4.14
CA LEU A 96 -2.60 9.93 3.00
C LEU A 96 -2.69 11.46 3.14
N PRO A 97 -1.61 12.20 2.83
CA PRO A 97 -1.65 13.65 2.92
C PRO A 97 -2.67 14.24 1.95
N GLU A 98 -3.37 15.29 2.38
CA GLU A 98 -4.30 15.99 1.50
C GLU A 98 -3.55 16.72 0.38
N ASN A 99 -4.24 16.88 -0.75
CA ASN A 99 -3.74 17.65 -1.87
C ASN A 99 -3.88 19.16 -1.56
N GLY A 100 -2.85 19.92 -1.94
CA GLY A 100 -2.83 21.38 -1.79
C GLY A 100 -3.89 22.06 -2.66
N PRO A 101 -4.17 23.35 -2.42
CA PRO A 101 -5.09 24.12 -3.24
C PRO A 101 -4.51 24.40 -4.63
N ASN A 102 -5.39 24.76 -5.58
CA ASN A 102 -5.02 25.25 -6.92
C ASN A 102 -4.15 24.29 -7.75
N LEU A 103 -4.35 22.99 -7.59
CA LEU A 103 -3.68 22.02 -8.43
C LEU A 103 -4.21 22.08 -9.88
N PRO A 104 -3.34 21.84 -10.88
CA PRO A 104 -3.77 21.71 -12.27
C PRO A 104 -4.80 20.57 -12.40
N PRO A 105 -5.71 20.65 -13.39
CA PRO A 105 -6.64 19.57 -13.65
C PRO A 105 -5.91 18.33 -14.18
N GLY A 106 -6.41 17.15 -13.81
CA GLY A 106 -5.96 15.91 -14.42
C GLY A 106 -6.32 14.67 -13.64
N SER A 107 -6.09 13.51 -14.26
CA SER A 107 -6.42 12.20 -13.67
C SER A 107 -5.48 11.82 -12.52
N PHE A 108 -4.32 12.48 -12.39
CA PHE A 108 -3.43 12.26 -11.26
C PHE A 108 -4.14 12.49 -9.91
N ALA A 109 -5.06 13.46 -9.82
CA ALA A 109 -5.75 13.80 -8.56
C ALA A 109 -6.57 12.63 -7.96
N GLY A 110 -6.95 11.64 -8.77
CA GLY A 110 -7.64 10.43 -8.29
C GLY A 110 -6.71 9.32 -7.78
N SER A 111 -5.40 9.47 -7.92
CA SER A 111 -4.41 8.43 -7.57
C SER A 111 -3.11 8.95 -6.96
N CYS A 112 -2.95 10.28 -6.88
CA CYS A 112 -1.84 10.97 -6.24
C CYS A 112 -2.34 11.83 -5.09
N PHE A 113 -1.56 11.83 -4.00
CA PHE A 113 -1.86 12.49 -2.73
C PHE A 113 -0.66 13.29 -2.23
N GLY A 114 -0.91 14.27 -1.37
CA GLY A 114 0.11 15.20 -0.92
C GLY A 114 0.77 15.95 -2.06
N CYS A 115 -0.05 16.41 -3.01
CA CYS A 115 0.41 17.17 -4.17
C CYS A 115 0.42 18.67 -3.88
N GLU A 116 1.43 19.37 -4.36
CA GLU A 116 1.60 20.82 -4.25
C GLU A 116 2.24 21.40 -5.51
N VAL A 117 1.94 22.67 -5.79
CA VAL A 117 2.57 23.42 -6.88
C VAL A 117 3.48 24.48 -6.28
N ALA A 118 4.77 24.43 -6.65
CA ALA A 118 5.76 25.42 -6.28
C ALA A 118 6.63 25.73 -7.50
N GLU A 119 6.89 27.01 -7.77
CA GLU A 119 7.81 27.46 -8.83
C GLU A 119 7.54 26.87 -10.24
N GLY A 120 6.28 26.56 -10.55
CA GLY A 120 5.89 25.98 -11.84
C GLY A 120 6.16 24.47 -11.95
N GLU A 121 6.43 23.80 -10.84
CA GLU A 121 6.51 22.34 -10.73
C GLU A 121 5.37 21.81 -9.87
N LEU A 122 4.73 20.72 -10.31
CA LEU A 122 3.84 19.92 -9.49
C LEU A 122 4.66 18.81 -8.83
N SER A 123 4.65 18.75 -7.51
CA SER A 123 5.26 17.68 -6.71
C SER A 123 4.16 16.92 -6.00
N CYS A 124 4.22 15.59 -5.98
CA CYS A 124 3.34 14.73 -5.20
C CYS A 124 4.17 13.76 -4.38
N THR A 125 3.84 13.62 -3.10
CA THR A 125 4.53 12.67 -2.21
C THR A 125 4.06 11.23 -2.38
N ASN A 126 2.83 11.02 -2.87
CA ASN A 126 2.21 9.69 -2.92
C ASN A 126 1.39 9.48 -4.20
N CYS A 127 2.03 9.14 -5.32
CA CYS A 127 1.39 8.67 -6.54
C CYS A 127 1.33 7.14 -6.59
N LYS A 128 0.13 6.58 -6.75
CA LYS A 128 -0.09 5.13 -6.79
C LYS A 128 0.29 4.52 -8.13
N ASP A 129 0.96 3.37 -8.11
CA ASP A 129 1.15 2.54 -9.31
C ASP A 129 0.07 1.47 -9.46
N GLY A 130 0.14 0.67 -10.53
CA GLY A 130 -0.82 -0.42 -10.79
C GLY A 130 -0.82 -1.55 -9.75
N SER A 131 0.19 -1.63 -8.89
CA SER A 131 0.24 -2.55 -7.74
C SER A 131 -0.29 -1.92 -6.44
N GLY A 132 -0.64 -0.63 -6.49
CA GLY A 132 -1.08 0.16 -5.35
C GLY A 132 0.05 0.66 -4.45
N MET A 133 1.31 0.51 -4.87
CA MET A 133 2.43 1.14 -4.16
C MET A 133 2.46 2.64 -4.45
N SER A 134 2.84 3.44 -3.45
CA SER A 134 3.01 4.88 -3.60
C SER A 134 4.46 5.25 -3.92
N HIS A 135 4.62 6.26 -4.78
CA HIS A 135 5.89 6.83 -5.20
C HIS A 135 5.83 8.35 -5.10
N SER A 136 6.95 8.99 -4.76
CA SER A 136 7.09 10.44 -4.93
C SER A 136 7.36 10.74 -6.39
N SER A 137 6.71 11.77 -6.94
CA SER A 137 6.93 12.17 -8.33
C SER A 137 6.75 13.67 -8.47
N SER A 138 7.54 14.29 -9.34
CA SER A 138 7.41 15.69 -9.71
C SER A 138 7.38 15.86 -11.23
N LEU A 139 6.76 16.94 -11.70
CA LEU A 139 6.59 17.26 -13.10
C LEU A 139 6.58 18.78 -13.31
N SER A 140 7.42 19.27 -14.23
CA SER A 140 7.35 20.67 -14.66
C SER A 140 6.03 20.93 -15.39
N LEU A 141 5.35 22.03 -15.02
CA LEU A 141 4.07 22.42 -15.62
C LEU A 141 4.24 23.19 -16.94
N SER A 142 5.49 23.53 -17.31
CA SER A 142 5.76 24.25 -18.55
C SER A 142 5.37 23.40 -19.76
N GLY A 143 4.43 23.89 -20.57
CA GLY A 143 3.96 23.19 -21.76
C GLY A 143 3.01 22.01 -21.51
N CYS A 144 2.60 21.77 -20.26
CA CYS A 144 1.60 20.74 -19.93
C CYS A 144 0.17 21.31 -19.90
N ASP A 145 -0.79 20.55 -20.44
CA ASP A 145 -2.22 20.89 -20.38
C ASP A 145 -3.03 20.00 -19.44
N ASN A 146 -2.76 18.69 -19.45
CA ASN A 146 -3.48 17.72 -18.63
C ASN A 146 -2.48 16.75 -18.01
N ILE A 147 -2.62 16.52 -16.71
CA ILE A 147 -1.66 15.75 -15.93
C ILE A 147 -2.25 14.39 -15.57
N GLY A 148 -1.53 13.34 -15.93
CA GLY A 148 -1.84 11.96 -15.59
C GLY A 148 -0.87 11.39 -14.58
N ASN A 149 -1.24 10.24 -14.02
CA ASN A 149 -0.35 9.36 -13.28
C ASN A 149 -0.22 8.05 -14.06
N SER A 150 1.01 7.70 -14.43
CA SER A 150 1.35 6.46 -15.12
C SER A 150 2.29 5.64 -14.24
N ASN A 151 1.74 4.63 -13.57
CA ASN A 151 2.48 3.71 -12.68
C ASN A 151 3.32 4.44 -11.61
N GLY A 152 2.72 5.42 -10.92
CA GLY A 152 3.37 6.17 -9.85
C GLY A 152 4.20 7.35 -10.33
N VAL A 153 4.24 7.61 -11.64
CA VAL A 153 4.99 8.70 -12.26
C VAL A 153 4.02 9.71 -12.85
N LEU A 154 4.14 10.98 -12.46
CA LEU A 154 3.42 12.08 -13.07
C LEU A 154 3.81 12.22 -14.54
N THR A 155 2.82 12.39 -15.39
CA THR A 155 2.97 12.55 -16.84
C THR A 155 2.06 13.68 -17.29
N CYS A 156 2.34 14.28 -18.45
CA CYS A 156 1.37 15.19 -19.05
C CYS A 156 1.26 14.98 -20.56
N THR A 157 0.14 15.46 -21.10
CA THR A 157 0.01 15.73 -22.53
C THR A 157 0.52 17.14 -22.81
N GLU A 158 1.40 17.26 -23.80
CA GLU A 158 1.90 18.56 -24.26
C GLU A 158 0.77 19.42 -24.84
N ARG A 159 0.89 20.73 -24.64
CA ARG A 159 0.05 21.75 -25.25
C ARG A 159 0.41 21.85 -26.74
N SER A 160 -0.46 21.32 -27.60
CA SER A 160 -0.35 21.40 -29.07
C SER A 160 -0.62 22.80 -29.60
#